data_AF-A0A8T1T4X9-F1
#
_entry.id   AF-A0A8T1T4X9-F1
#
_cell.length_a   1.000
_cell.length_b   1.000
_cell.length_c   1.000
_cell.angle_alpha   90.00
_cell.angle_beta   90.00
_cell.angle_gamma   90.00
#
_symmetry.space_group_name_H-M   'P 1'
#
loop_
_entity.id
_entity.type
_entity.pdbx_description
1 polymer ?
#
loop_
_entity_poly.entity_id
_entity_poly.type
_entity_poly.pdbx_seq_one_letter_code
_entity_poly.pdbx_strand_id
1 'polypeptide(L)'
;MSRIEAKKPSLCTNEPLTKERVSFSLSVLSGIVKSCYGPTGRLKQLHNGMGGYVRTTSQSSALLGGLSITHPVLKVLTASVQNHISRFSDCGLFTAILCCSLVENFQRINFAACTVTKISRHLLSLCTDYLKSEACGCRISVDFDSIKTLLSLVHSVLASKPACMLNKTEANHLSTLVLKAFLLTIPHTVETNVVLGKCVIVPVKDKRVMDSTVFPGLLIEIPESQLARTFPVIRVSSSTIKMALFCISLSGDLSNIGEGTVIVHHGISLEVAVLDQLLNLGKQLINDQVDLVVCQKVIHPSLKQYLEEHRVITIDRVGVSMMEPLSQMTGSQPIAALHSVSPTCYGSLKDLRTESFVSKNFLHLIPNDTLVCSLILCNRNEMAWDELKLACQTAEHVLQLTIKQPLALLGGGCTETHLASYIRHKSFTLPASVLKAIDCSRTQYQLVADAFSRSLECVACCLEHDDGEILTDMVYGHFWSVQSGFPSDCNWSDLVLKCGCGICSNQQNLNWTVLQSQCIPFTPQSCSNEPSVNSTDHLVLDCFTAKCSGLQVAVETTNLILDLSYIVEDQN
;
A
#
# COMPACT_ATOMS: atom_id res chain seq x y z
N MET A 1 26.12 -4.99 -38.71
CA MET A 1 26.34 -3.66 -39.32
C MET A 1 25.62 -2.61 -38.48
N SER A 2 26.35 -1.87 -37.66
CA SER A 2 25.80 -0.70 -36.94
C SER A 2 25.53 0.40 -37.96
N ARG A 3 24.26 0.74 -38.21
CA ARG A 3 23.92 1.90 -39.03
C ARG A 3 24.35 3.15 -38.27
N ILE A 4 25.35 3.86 -38.80
CA ILE A 4 25.72 5.19 -38.35
C ILE A 4 24.68 6.14 -38.95
N GLU A 5 23.62 6.44 -38.21
CA GLU A 5 22.69 7.52 -38.56
C GLU A 5 23.21 8.84 -37.99
N ALA A 6 23.04 9.93 -38.76
CA ALA A 6 23.44 11.25 -38.32
C ALA A 6 22.59 11.68 -37.11
N LYS A 7 23.26 12.21 -36.06
CA LYS A 7 22.59 12.66 -34.84
C LYS A 7 21.53 13.72 -35.18
N LYS A 8 20.26 13.41 -34.95
CA LYS A 8 19.15 14.35 -35.09
C LYS A 8 19.24 15.42 -33.99
N PRO A 9 18.93 16.69 -34.29
CA PRO A 9 18.90 17.73 -33.28
C PRO A 9 17.79 17.45 -32.25
N SER A 10 18.02 17.82 -31.00
CA SER A 10 17.03 17.68 -29.93
C SER A 10 15.81 18.58 -30.19
N LEU A 11 14.62 18.05 -29.94
CA LEU A 11 13.37 18.80 -30.06
C LEU A 11 13.14 19.60 -28.77
N CYS A 12 13.10 20.93 -28.88
CA CYS A 12 12.75 21.80 -27.76
C CYS A 12 11.32 22.31 -27.91
N THR A 13 10.46 21.97 -26.95
CA THR A 13 9.07 22.44 -26.86
C THR A 13 8.99 23.51 -25.76
N ASN A 14 8.54 24.71 -26.11
CA ASN A 14 8.19 25.76 -25.16
C ASN A 14 6.75 25.59 -24.64
N GLU A 15 6.50 26.11 -23.43
CA GLU A 15 5.18 26.18 -22.78
C GLU A 15 4.35 24.91 -22.97
N PRO A 16 4.84 23.74 -22.52
CA PRO A 16 4.24 22.46 -22.86
C PRO A 16 2.77 22.34 -22.45
N LEU A 17 2.36 23.04 -21.38
CA LEU A 17 1.01 23.00 -20.85
C LEU A 17 -0.05 23.71 -21.72
N THR A 18 0.34 24.67 -22.57
CA THR A 18 -0.60 25.35 -23.47
C THR A 18 -0.91 24.51 -24.71
N LYS A 19 -0.14 23.44 -24.95
CA LYS A 19 -0.35 22.56 -26.09
C LYS A 19 -1.54 21.63 -25.87
N GLU A 20 -2.45 21.61 -26.83
CA GLU A 20 -3.65 20.75 -26.82
C GLU A 20 -3.35 19.27 -26.56
N ARG A 21 -2.25 18.74 -27.12
CA ARG A 21 -1.83 17.35 -26.90
C ARG A 21 -1.59 17.01 -25.43
N VAL A 22 -1.04 17.95 -24.67
CA VAL A 22 -0.75 17.76 -23.24
C VAL A 22 -2.03 17.85 -22.43
N SER A 23 -2.87 18.85 -22.71
CA SER A 23 -4.18 19.00 -22.11
C SER A 23 -5.06 17.76 -22.35
N PHE A 24 -5.08 17.25 -23.58
CA PHE A 24 -5.82 16.03 -23.92
C PHE A 24 -5.29 14.82 -23.16
N SER A 25 -3.97 14.61 -23.15
CA SER A 25 -3.36 13.49 -22.44
C SER A 25 -3.64 13.56 -20.93
N LEU A 26 -3.56 14.76 -20.34
CA LEU A 26 -3.90 14.98 -18.94
C LEU A 26 -5.37 14.68 -18.66
N SER A 27 -6.29 15.14 -19.52
CA SER A 27 -7.71 14.85 -19.40
C SER A 27 -8.01 13.34 -19.50
N VAL A 28 -7.30 12.60 -20.37
CA VAL A 28 -7.44 11.15 -20.48
C VAL A 28 -6.96 10.47 -19.19
N LEU A 29 -5.78 10.84 -18.68
CA LEU A 29 -5.27 10.31 -17.42
C LEU A 29 -6.22 10.61 -16.26
N SER A 30 -6.70 11.86 -16.19
CA SER A 30 -7.71 12.37 -15.25
C SER A 30 -8.96 11.49 -15.29
N GLY A 31 -9.53 11.23 -16.47
CA GLY A 31 -10.69 10.34 -16.63
C GLY A 31 -10.44 8.89 -16.17
N ILE A 32 -9.26 8.34 -16.43
CA ILE A 32 -8.88 6.98 -16.00
C ILE A 32 -8.84 6.90 -14.47
N VAL A 33 -8.17 7.85 -13.80
CA VAL A 33 -8.02 7.81 -12.33
C VAL A 33 -9.31 8.16 -11.61
N LYS A 34 -10.07 9.16 -12.09
CA LYS A 34 -11.35 9.59 -11.51
C LYS A 34 -12.36 8.44 -11.51
N SER A 35 -12.52 7.77 -12.64
CA SER A 35 -13.45 6.63 -12.77
C SER A 35 -13.03 5.37 -12.00
N CYS A 36 -11.89 5.36 -11.33
CA CYS A 36 -11.40 4.23 -10.51
C CYS A 36 -11.54 4.49 -9.00
N TYR A 37 -11.98 5.68 -8.60
CA TYR A 37 -11.92 6.13 -7.21
C TYR A 37 -13.10 5.63 -6.37
N GLY A 38 -12.80 5.19 -5.14
CA GLY A 38 -13.81 4.80 -4.16
C GLY A 38 -14.38 3.38 -4.31
N PRO A 39 -15.28 2.99 -3.40
CA PRO A 39 -15.88 1.65 -3.37
C PRO A 39 -16.78 1.34 -4.57
N THR A 40 -17.37 2.37 -5.17
CA THR A 40 -18.22 2.31 -6.39
C THR A 40 -17.41 2.55 -7.68
N GLY A 41 -16.08 2.68 -7.56
CA GLY A 41 -15.18 2.93 -8.69
C GLY A 41 -15.21 1.81 -9.73
N ARG A 42 -15.08 2.20 -11.01
CA ARG A 42 -15.08 1.26 -12.14
C ARG A 42 -13.75 0.56 -12.28
N LEU A 43 -13.78 -0.77 -12.38
CA LEU A 43 -12.60 -1.61 -12.53
C LEU A 43 -11.84 -1.33 -13.83
N LYS A 44 -10.51 -1.43 -13.79
CA LYS A 44 -9.63 -1.29 -14.95
C LYS A 44 -9.06 -2.63 -15.35
N GLN A 45 -9.21 -3.00 -16.62
CA GLN A 45 -8.57 -4.17 -17.20
C GLN A 45 -7.35 -3.74 -17.99
N LEU A 46 -6.19 -4.21 -17.56
CA LEU A 46 -4.89 -3.86 -18.14
C LEU A 46 -4.41 -5.03 -19.00
N HIS A 47 -4.21 -4.75 -20.28
CA HIS A 47 -3.72 -5.68 -21.28
C HIS A 47 -2.29 -5.29 -21.65
N ASN A 48 -1.38 -6.25 -21.65
CA ASN A 48 -0.05 -6.03 -22.19
C ASN A 48 -0.09 -6.09 -23.73
N GLY A 49 0.78 -5.32 -24.40
CA GLY A 49 0.84 -5.30 -25.86
C GLY A 49 1.34 -6.60 -26.50
N MET A 50 1.86 -7.53 -25.70
CA MET A 50 2.44 -8.80 -26.14
C MET A 50 1.46 -9.99 -25.96
N GLY A 51 0.26 -9.76 -25.42
CA GLY A 51 -0.66 -10.81 -25.02
C GLY A 51 -0.25 -11.53 -23.72
N GLY A 52 -1.21 -12.22 -23.09
CA GLY A 52 -1.00 -12.99 -21.87
C GLY A 52 -1.94 -12.58 -20.72
N TYR A 53 -1.40 -12.59 -19.50
CA TYR A 53 -2.15 -12.32 -18.27
C TYR A 53 -2.78 -10.92 -18.29
N VAL A 54 -4.11 -10.87 -18.19
CA VAL A 54 -4.90 -9.64 -18.09
C VAL A 54 -5.09 -9.31 -16.63
N ARG A 55 -4.69 -8.09 -16.20
CA ARG A 55 -4.87 -7.66 -14.81
C ARG A 55 -6.13 -6.82 -14.67
N THR A 56 -7.07 -7.25 -13.83
CA THR A 56 -8.21 -6.43 -13.39
C THR A 56 -7.86 -5.77 -12.07
N THR A 57 -7.96 -4.44 -11.96
CA THR A 57 -7.56 -3.71 -10.76
C THR A 57 -8.47 -2.52 -10.43
N SER A 58 -8.57 -2.21 -9.15
CA SER A 58 -9.10 -0.94 -8.62
C SER A 58 -8.08 -0.18 -7.77
N GLN A 59 -6.80 -0.60 -7.80
CA GLN A 59 -5.75 -0.05 -6.96
C GLN A 59 -4.80 0.83 -7.76
N SER A 60 -4.36 1.95 -7.18
CA SER A 60 -3.44 2.87 -7.84
C SER A 60 -2.07 2.26 -8.14
N SER A 61 -1.56 1.38 -7.27
CA SER A 61 -0.27 0.72 -7.44
C SER A 61 -0.24 -0.14 -8.71
N ALA A 62 -1.25 -0.99 -8.88
CA ALA A 62 -1.41 -1.85 -10.04
C ALA A 62 -1.81 -1.05 -11.29
N LEU A 63 -2.71 -0.06 -11.17
CA LEU A 63 -3.12 0.80 -12.27
C LEU A 63 -1.94 1.57 -12.86
N LEU A 64 -1.26 2.37 -12.04
CA LEU A 64 -0.16 3.22 -12.52
C LEU A 64 1.08 2.40 -12.88
N GLY A 65 1.29 1.24 -12.25
CA GLY A 65 2.37 0.32 -12.63
C GLY A 65 2.17 -0.37 -13.97
N GLY A 66 0.91 -0.51 -14.44
CA GLY A 66 0.59 -1.12 -15.72
C GLY A 66 0.38 -0.15 -16.89
N LEU A 67 0.32 1.16 -16.64
CA LEU A 67 0.14 2.18 -17.69
C LEU A 67 1.47 2.59 -18.33
N SER A 68 1.53 2.53 -19.66
CA SER A 68 2.69 2.99 -20.45
C SER A 68 2.56 4.48 -20.82
N ILE A 69 3.15 5.35 -20.00
CA ILE A 69 3.05 6.80 -20.17
C ILE A 69 4.23 7.33 -20.97
N THR A 70 3.95 7.95 -22.12
CA THR A 70 4.97 8.49 -23.03
C THR A 70 5.25 9.96 -22.78
N HIS A 71 4.21 10.76 -22.51
CA HIS A 71 4.32 12.22 -22.42
C HIS A 71 5.15 12.66 -21.19
N PRO A 72 6.19 13.51 -21.34
CA PRO A 72 7.11 13.86 -20.24
C PRO A 72 6.41 14.49 -19.01
N VAL A 73 5.46 15.40 -19.24
CA VAL A 73 4.70 16.02 -18.13
C VAL A 73 3.94 14.98 -17.32
N LEU A 74 3.31 14.01 -18.01
CA LEU A 74 2.56 12.95 -17.34
C LEU A 74 3.50 11.96 -16.66
N LYS A 75 4.71 11.71 -17.21
CA LYS A 75 5.75 10.91 -16.55
C LYS A 75 6.17 11.52 -15.22
N VAL A 76 6.35 12.84 -15.15
CA VAL A 76 6.65 13.53 -13.88
C VAL A 76 5.51 13.36 -12.87
N LEU A 77 4.27 13.56 -13.32
CA LEU A 77 3.08 13.38 -12.49
C LEU A 77 3.01 11.95 -11.94
N THR A 78 3.06 10.95 -12.81
CA THR A 78 2.89 9.55 -12.39
C THR A 78 4.07 8.99 -11.63
N ALA A 79 5.30 9.43 -11.92
CA ALA A 79 6.46 9.09 -11.09
C ALA A 79 6.30 9.62 -9.66
N SER A 80 5.80 10.85 -9.51
CA SER A 80 5.55 11.45 -8.18
C SER A 80 4.49 10.68 -7.40
N VAL A 81 3.40 10.27 -8.05
CA VAL A 81 2.35 9.45 -7.44
C VAL A 81 2.86 8.03 -7.13
N GLN A 82 3.61 7.40 -8.04
CA GLN A 82 4.20 6.07 -7.80
C GLN A 82 5.17 6.09 -6.63
N ASN A 83 5.97 7.16 -6.49
CA ASN A 83 6.86 7.33 -5.33
C ASN A 83 6.06 7.47 -4.02
N HIS A 84 4.96 8.23 -4.02
CA HIS A 84 4.05 8.29 -2.87
C HIS A 84 3.50 6.90 -2.51
N ILE A 85 2.98 6.15 -3.50
CA ILE A 85 2.46 4.79 -3.30
C ILE A 85 3.55 3.86 -2.74
N SER A 86 4.79 3.93 -3.25
CA SER A 86 5.88 3.08 -2.77
C SER A 86 6.24 3.34 -1.29
N ARG A 87 5.98 4.55 -0.79
CA ARG A 87 6.33 4.98 0.57
C ARG A 87 5.19 4.87 1.56
N PHE A 88 3.95 5.01 1.13
CA PHE A 88 2.78 5.07 2.01
C PHE A 88 1.71 4.01 1.72
N SER A 89 1.84 3.27 0.60
CA SER A 89 0.92 2.23 0.08
C SER A 89 -0.51 2.65 -0.22
N ASP A 90 -1.01 3.74 0.36
CA ASP A 90 -2.39 4.21 0.21
C ASP A 90 -2.46 5.62 -0.43
N CYS A 91 -3.66 6.18 -0.64
CA CYS A 91 -3.90 7.54 -1.15
C CYS A 91 -3.34 7.86 -2.54
N GLY A 92 -2.95 6.86 -3.34
CA GLY A 92 -2.41 7.06 -4.69
C GLY A 92 -3.42 7.66 -5.68
N LEU A 93 -4.66 7.16 -5.72
CA LEU A 93 -5.71 7.72 -6.58
C LEU A 93 -6.10 9.15 -6.14
N PHE A 94 -6.24 9.37 -4.83
CA PHE A 94 -6.48 10.70 -4.25
C PHE A 94 -5.43 11.71 -4.76
N THR A 95 -4.15 11.35 -4.63
CA THR A 95 -3.02 12.18 -5.07
C THR A 95 -3.05 12.47 -6.57
N ALA A 96 -3.32 11.45 -7.40
CA ALA A 96 -3.38 11.60 -8.84
C ALA A 96 -4.54 12.50 -9.29
N ILE A 97 -5.74 12.28 -8.73
CA ILE A 97 -6.94 13.07 -9.07
C ILE A 97 -6.75 14.52 -8.65
N LEU A 98 -6.27 14.76 -7.43
CA LEU A 98 -6.03 16.10 -6.92
C LEU A 98 -4.98 16.83 -7.77
N CYS A 99 -3.88 16.17 -8.12
CA CYS A 99 -2.84 16.74 -8.98
C CYS A 99 -3.39 17.13 -10.36
N CYS A 100 -4.13 16.23 -11.02
CA CYS A 100 -4.76 16.52 -12.31
C CYS A 100 -5.75 17.70 -12.20
N SER A 101 -6.62 17.68 -11.19
CA SER A 101 -7.62 18.73 -11.00
C SER A 101 -6.99 20.09 -10.69
N LEU A 102 -5.92 20.14 -9.88
CA LEU A 102 -5.22 21.38 -9.58
C LEU A 102 -4.55 21.95 -10.84
N VAL A 103 -3.89 21.11 -11.65
CA VAL A 103 -3.31 21.55 -12.94
C VAL A 103 -4.40 22.12 -13.86
N GLU A 104 -5.50 21.39 -14.06
CA GLU A 104 -6.63 21.82 -14.90
C GLU A 104 -7.25 23.14 -14.40
N ASN A 105 -7.46 23.29 -13.09
CA ASN A 105 -8.09 24.48 -12.53
C ASN A 105 -7.15 25.68 -12.47
N PHE A 106 -5.88 25.49 -12.15
CA PHE A 106 -4.90 26.58 -12.13
C PHE A 106 -4.57 27.11 -13.52
N GLN A 107 -4.54 26.25 -14.54
CA GLN A 107 -4.37 26.68 -15.94
C GLN A 107 -5.49 27.60 -16.44
N ARG A 108 -6.70 27.47 -15.90
CA ARG A 108 -7.84 28.35 -16.25
C ARG A 108 -7.71 29.74 -15.61
N ILE A 109 -6.86 29.90 -14.61
CA ILE A 109 -6.62 31.18 -13.95
C ILE A 109 -5.61 31.98 -14.77
N ASN A 110 -6.01 33.16 -15.24
CA ASN A 110 -5.15 34.03 -16.05
C ASN A 110 -4.15 34.84 -15.18
N PHE A 111 -3.36 34.15 -14.35
CA PHE A 111 -2.29 34.73 -13.53
C PHE A 111 -0.95 34.06 -13.82
N ALA A 112 0.15 34.76 -13.49
CA ALA A 112 1.49 34.22 -13.62
C ALA A 112 1.66 32.97 -12.74
N ALA A 113 2.31 31.93 -13.29
CA ALA A 113 2.56 30.66 -12.59
C ALA A 113 3.21 30.88 -11.21
N CYS A 114 4.19 31.78 -11.11
CA CYS A 114 4.85 32.13 -9.85
C CYS A 114 3.85 32.59 -8.76
N THR A 115 2.86 33.42 -9.11
CA THR A 115 1.84 33.91 -8.17
C THR A 115 0.93 32.77 -7.70
N VAL A 116 0.47 31.93 -8.64
CA VAL A 116 -0.35 30.75 -8.32
C VAL A 116 0.41 29.79 -7.41
N THR A 117 1.67 29.49 -7.73
CA THR A 117 2.57 28.64 -6.97
C THR A 117 2.81 29.18 -5.54
N LYS A 118 3.05 30.49 -5.37
CA LYS A 118 3.20 31.11 -4.04
C LYS A 118 1.94 30.94 -3.18
N ILE A 119 0.76 31.23 -3.74
CA ILE A 119 -0.52 31.09 -3.02
C ILE A 119 -0.81 29.61 -2.72
N SER A 120 -0.59 28.72 -3.68
CA SER A 120 -0.77 27.27 -3.56
C SER A 120 0.07 26.67 -2.41
N ARG A 121 1.34 27.06 -2.29
CA ARG A 121 2.20 26.66 -1.16
C ARG A 121 1.68 27.16 0.19
N HIS A 122 1.17 28.39 0.24
CA HIS A 122 0.56 28.92 1.46
C HIS A 122 -0.69 28.13 1.86
N LEU A 123 -1.57 27.82 0.90
CA LEU A 123 -2.76 27.00 1.12
C LEU A 123 -2.41 25.59 1.59
N LEU A 124 -1.35 24.98 1.04
CA LEU A 124 -0.86 23.69 1.51
C LEU A 124 -0.41 23.73 2.97
N SER A 125 0.35 24.76 3.37
CA SER A 125 0.76 24.96 4.77
C SER A 125 -0.47 25.10 5.66
N LEU A 126 -1.41 25.96 5.27
CA LEU A 126 -2.66 26.20 5.98
C LEU A 126 -3.45 24.89 6.20
N CYS A 127 -3.58 24.06 5.18
CA CYS A 127 -4.25 22.76 5.29
C CYS A 127 -3.50 21.80 6.20
N THR A 128 -2.18 21.69 6.04
CA THR A 128 -1.34 20.76 6.82
C THR A 128 -1.34 21.12 8.30
N ASP A 129 -1.24 22.41 8.62
CA ASP A 129 -1.27 22.92 9.99
C ASP A 129 -2.65 22.71 10.61
N TYR A 130 -3.72 22.93 9.84
CA TYR A 130 -5.08 22.68 10.30
C TYR A 130 -5.32 21.19 10.59
N LEU A 131 -4.99 20.28 9.67
CA LEU A 131 -5.15 18.83 9.88
C LEU A 131 -4.38 18.31 11.11
N LYS A 132 -3.23 18.92 11.42
CA LYS A 132 -2.44 18.60 12.62
C LYS A 132 -2.99 19.22 13.90
N SER A 133 -3.85 20.22 13.81
CA SER A 133 -4.45 20.90 14.96
C SER A 133 -5.59 20.08 15.57
N GLU A 134 -5.77 20.20 16.89
CA GLU A 134 -6.95 19.67 17.61
C GLU A 134 -8.25 20.36 17.20
N ALA A 135 -8.16 21.56 16.61
CA ALA A 135 -9.33 22.27 16.09
C ALA A 135 -9.92 21.65 14.81
N CYS A 136 -9.24 20.68 14.19
CA CYS A 136 -9.72 20.05 12.98
C CYS A 136 -10.87 19.08 13.25
N GLY A 137 -12.05 19.39 12.72
CA GLY A 137 -13.23 18.54 12.87
C GLY A 137 -13.17 17.17 12.19
N CYS A 138 -12.22 16.96 11.27
CA CYS A 138 -12.01 15.67 10.61
C CYS A 138 -10.92 14.81 11.26
N ARG A 139 -10.21 15.30 12.27
CA ARG A 139 -9.13 14.58 12.93
C ARG A 139 -9.68 13.64 14.00
N ILE A 140 -9.23 12.39 13.98
CA ILE A 140 -9.49 11.41 15.05
C ILE A 140 -8.17 11.00 15.68
N SER A 141 -8.09 11.05 17.02
CA SER A 141 -6.99 10.46 17.77
C SER A 141 -7.14 8.93 17.80
N VAL A 142 -6.10 8.20 17.45
CA VAL A 142 -6.11 6.74 17.49
C VAL A 142 -5.60 6.27 18.85
N ASP A 143 -6.51 5.69 19.62
CA ASP A 143 -6.18 4.97 20.84
C ASP A 143 -5.88 3.50 20.51
N PHE A 144 -4.69 3.01 20.87
CA PHE A 144 -4.27 1.63 20.64
C PHE A 144 -4.90 0.63 21.61
N ASP A 145 -5.47 1.10 22.71
CA ASP A 145 -6.27 0.25 23.61
C ASP A 145 -7.65 -0.04 22.98
N SER A 146 -8.09 0.79 22.03
CA SER A 146 -9.34 0.63 21.30
C SER A 146 -9.17 -0.08 19.95
N ILE A 147 -9.55 -1.35 19.92
CA ILE A 147 -9.57 -2.17 18.70
C ILE A 147 -10.50 -1.57 17.62
N LYS A 148 -11.54 -0.84 18.01
CA LYS A 148 -12.59 -0.33 17.10
C LYS A 148 -12.03 0.59 16.02
N THR A 149 -11.15 1.53 16.39
CA THR A 149 -10.57 2.51 15.45
C THR A 149 -9.61 1.83 14.48
N LEU A 150 -8.75 0.92 14.97
CA LEU A 150 -7.84 0.15 14.13
C LEU A 150 -8.60 -0.75 13.15
N LEU A 151 -9.66 -1.40 13.62
CA LEU A 151 -10.52 -2.22 12.76
C LEU A 151 -11.24 -1.38 11.70
N SER A 152 -11.71 -0.19 12.05
CA SER A 152 -12.30 0.77 11.10
C SER A 152 -11.31 1.20 10.01
N LEU A 153 -10.04 1.45 10.35
CA LEU A 153 -9.00 1.77 9.37
C LEU A 153 -8.79 0.62 8.38
N VAL A 154 -8.60 -0.61 8.88
CA VAL A 154 -8.42 -1.80 8.03
C VAL A 154 -9.65 -2.03 7.16
N HIS A 155 -10.84 -1.97 7.75
CA HIS A 155 -12.09 -2.16 7.03
C HIS A 155 -12.26 -1.13 5.92
N SER A 156 -11.93 0.14 6.17
CA SER A 156 -12.00 1.21 5.15
C SER A 156 -11.11 0.91 3.95
N VAL A 157 -9.87 0.45 4.19
CA VAL A 157 -8.96 0.05 3.11
C VAL A 157 -9.56 -1.08 2.29
N LEU A 158 -10.01 -2.17 2.93
CA LEU A 158 -10.54 -3.35 2.22
C LEU A 158 -11.85 -3.05 1.48
N ALA A 159 -12.81 -2.38 2.14
CA ALA A 159 -14.12 -2.06 1.57
C ALA A 159 -14.03 -1.07 0.40
N SER A 160 -12.98 -0.25 0.34
CA SER A 160 -12.75 0.68 -0.79
C SER A 160 -12.28 0.01 -2.08
N LYS A 161 -12.00 -1.30 -2.10
CA LYS A 161 -11.43 -2.01 -3.26
C LYS A 161 -12.44 -2.97 -3.91
N PRO A 162 -13.29 -2.50 -4.85
CA PRO A 162 -14.29 -3.35 -5.49
C PRO A 162 -13.69 -4.55 -6.24
N ALA A 163 -12.44 -4.45 -6.73
CA ALA A 163 -11.76 -5.55 -7.41
C ALA A 163 -11.48 -6.77 -6.49
N CYS A 164 -11.52 -6.59 -5.17
CA CYS A 164 -11.38 -7.70 -4.21
C CYS A 164 -12.66 -8.57 -4.14
N MET A 165 -13.79 -8.06 -4.64
CA MET A 165 -15.09 -8.75 -4.68
C MET A 165 -15.58 -9.28 -3.31
N LEU A 166 -15.31 -8.53 -2.24
CA LEU A 166 -15.70 -8.90 -0.88
C LEU A 166 -17.13 -8.48 -0.58
N ASN A 167 -17.89 -9.35 0.08
CA ASN A 167 -19.12 -8.93 0.77
C ASN A 167 -18.82 -8.35 2.17
N LYS A 168 -19.82 -7.74 2.82
CA LYS A 168 -19.66 -7.10 4.15
C LYS A 168 -19.11 -8.05 5.21
N THR A 169 -19.57 -9.31 5.22
CA THR A 169 -19.11 -10.31 6.19
C THR A 169 -17.67 -10.74 5.97
N GLU A 170 -17.27 -10.89 4.71
CA GLU A 170 -15.90 -11.25 4.32
C GLU A 170 -14.92 -10.11 4.62
N ALA A 171 -15.32 -8.87 4.33
CA ALA A 171 -14.54 -7.68 4.69
C ALA A 171 -14.32 -7.58 6.20
N ASN A 172 -15.35 -7.82 7.03
CA ASN A 172 -15.23 -7.83 8.49
C ASN A 172 -14.31 -8.94 9.00
N HIS A 173 -14.46 -10.16 8.46
CA HIS A 173 -13.60 -11.31 8.80
C HIS A 173 -12.13 -11.02 8.50
N LEU A 174 -11.84 -10.59 7.27
CA LEU A 174 -10.49 -10.23 6.86
C LEU A 174 -9.93 -9.05 7.65
N SER A 175 -10.75 -8.05 7.97
CA SER A 175 -10.29 -6.91 8.77
C SER A 175 -9.81 -7.36 10.14
N THR A 176 -10.54 -8.30 10.75
CA THR A 176 -10.17 -8.91 12.03
C THR A 176 -8.87 -9.71 11.92
N LEU A 177 -8.70 -10.48 10.83
CA LEU A 177 -7.49 -11.26 10.60
C LEU A 177 -6.26 -10.39 10.33
N VAL A 178 -6.37 -9.36 9.49
CA VAL A 178 -5.27 -8.43 9.20
C VAL A 178 -4.85 -7.70 10.47
N LEU A 179 -5.81 -7.24 11.28
CA LEU A 179 -5.51 -6.61 12.56
C LEU A 179 -4.83 -7.60 13.53
N LYS A 180 -5.35 -8.84 13.63
CA LYS A 180 -4.72 -9.90 14.44
C LYS A 180 -3.28 -10.18 14.00
N ALA A 181 -3.05 -10.29 12.68
CA ALA A 181 -1.72 -10.49 12.13
C ALA A 181 -0.79 -9.33 12.49
N PHE A 182 -1.24 -8.09 12.29
CA PHE A 182 -0.49 -6.91 12.66
C PHE A 182 -0.12 -6.90 14.16
N LEU A 183 -1.06 -7.20 15.05
CA LEU A 183 -0.79 -7.24 16.50
C LEU A 183 0.28 -8.29 16.86
N LEU A 184 0.35 -9.42 16.15
CA LEU A 184 1.43 -10.41 16.35
C LEU A 184 2.81 -9.87 15.93
N THR A 185 2.85 -8.91 15.00
CA THR A 185 4.11 -8.29 14.56
C THR A 185 4.63 -7.20 15.49
N ILE A 186 3.85 -6.78 16.49
CA ILE A 186 4.27 -5.74 17.45
C ILE A 186 5.08 -6.40 18.56
N PRO A 187 6.34 -5.98 18.80
CA PRO A 187 7.14 -6.51 19.89
C PRO A 187 6.59 -6.11 21.26
N HIS A 188 6.69 -7.04 22.20
CA HIS A 188 6.27 -6.85 23.59
C HIS A 188 7.24 -5.96 24.41
N THR A 189 8.46 -5.75 23.93
CA THR A 189 9.49 -4.94 24.61
C THR A 189 9.65 -3.57 23.94
N VAL A 190 9.44 -2.51 24.71
CA VAL A 190 9.57 -1.12 24.26
C VAL A 190 11.03 -0.69 24.36
N GLU A 191 11.89 -1.17 23.45
CA GLU A 191 13.23 -0.61 23.28
C GLU A 191 13.20 0.60 22.34
N THR A 192 14.17 1.50 22.47
CA THR A 192 14.22 2.80 21.78
C THR A 192 14.26 2.74 20.25
N ASN A 193 14.44 1.55 19.66
CA ASN A 193 14.38 1.29 18.22
C ASN A 193 13.51 0.07 17.91
N VAL A 194 12.20 0.21 18.09
CA VAL A 194 11.24 -0.86 17.81
C VAL A 194 11.19 -1.17 16.31
N VAL A 195 11.82 -2.26 15.90
CA VAL A 195 11.64 -2.83 14.56
C VAL A 195 10.40 -3.70 14.59
N LEU A 196 9.39 -3.34 13.79
CA LEU A 196 8.19 -4.15 13.66
C LEU A 196 8.53 -5.49 13.01
N GLY A 197 7.78 -6.50 13.42
CA GLY A 197 7.77 -7.82 12.82
C GLY A 197 7.24 -7.83 11.39
N LYS A 198 6.98 -9.03 10.86
CA LYS A 198 6.48 -9.20 9.49
C LYS A 198 5.34 -10.20 9.41
N CYS A 199 4.28 -9.81 8.69
CA CYS A 199 3.26 -10.74 8.23
C CYS A 199 3.62 -11.28 6.83
N VAL A 200 3.70 -12.60 6.70
CA VAL A 200 3.89 -13.26 5.41
C VAL A 200 2.53 -13.77 4.90
N ILE A 201 2.10 -13.26 3.74
CA ILE A 201 0.87 -13.72 3.11
C ILE A 201 1.14 -15.00 2.33
N VAL A 202 0.48 -16.08 2.72
CA VAL A 202 0.58 -17.40 2.09
C VAL A 202 -0.59 -17.61 1.12
N PRO A 203 -0.32 -17.85 -0.17
CA PRO A 203 -1.37 -17.99 -1.18
C PRO A 203 -2.10 -19.32 -1.11
N VAL A 204 -3.41 -19.28 -0.85
CA VAL A 204 -4.31 -20.42 -1.04
C VAL A 204 -5.47 -20.00 -1.95
N LYS A 205 -5.32 -20.29 -3.24
CA LYS A 205 -6.33 -19.96 -4.26
C LYS A 205 -7.45 -21.01 -4.27
N ASP A 206 -8.57 -20.68 -4.91
CA ASP A 206 -9.75 -21.55 -5.09
C ASP A 206 -10.51 -21.92 -3.80
N LYS A 207 -10.40 -21.08 -2.77
CA LYS A 207 -11.09 -21.25 -1.48
C LYS A 207 -11.87 -20.02 -1.07
N ARG A 208 -12.82 -20.19 -0.14
CA ARG A 208 -13.63 -19.04 0.30
C ARG A 208 -12.77 -18.12 1.12
N VAL A 209 -13.06 -16.82 1.03
CA VAL A 209 -12.40 -15.80 1.84
C VAL A 209 -12.54 -16.10 3.33
N MET A 210 -13.70 -16.63 3.75
CA MET A 210 -13.98 -17.03 5.13
C MET A 210 -13.07 -18.14 5.66
N ASP A 211 -12.43 -18.93 4.79
CA ASP A 211 -11.51 -19.99 5.20
C ASP A 211 -10.10 -19.41 5.51
N SER A 212 -9.85 -18.12 5.26
CA SER A 212 -8.59 -17.44 5.59
C SER A 212 -8.32 -17.46 7.10
N THR A 213 -7.05 -17.59 7.49
CA THR A 213 -6.64 -17.74 8.90
C THR A 213 -5.23 -17.18 9.14
N VAL A 214 -4.91 -16.87 10.40
CA VAL A 214 -3.60 -16.36 10.82
C VAL A 214 -2.94 -17.33 11.79
N PHE A 215 -1.69 -17.65 11.51
CA PHE A 215 -0.84 -18.50 12.35
C PHE A 215 0.36 -17.69 12.87
N PRO A 216 0.72 -17.81 14.17
CA PRO A 216 1.98 -17.28 14.66
C PRO A 216 3.13 -18.07 14.05
N GLY A 217 4.24 -17.43 13.69
CA GLY A 217 5.35 -18.08 12.99
C GLY A 217 5.16 -18.17 11.48
N LEU A 218 5.94 -19.05 10.86
CA LEU A 218 6.05 -19.12 9.41
C LEU A 218 5.48 -20.43 8.86
N LEU A 219 4.65 -20.33 7.83
CA LEU A 219 4.16 -21.47 7.05
C LEU A 219 4.93 -21.55 5.73
N ILE A 220 5.57 -22.69 5.49
CA ILE A 220 6.27 -22.98 4.23
C ILE A 220 5.56 -24.13 3.54
N GLU A 221 5.10 -23.92 2.30
CA GLU A 221 4.47 -24.97 1.50
C GLU A 221 5.50 -26.06 1.17
N ILE A 222 5.17 -27.32 1.47
CA ILE A 222 6.02 -28.48 1.22
C ILE A 222 5.32 -29.46 0.27
N PRO A 223 6.05 -30.06 -0.70
CA PRO A 223 5.48 -31.10 -1.56
C PRO A 223 5.07 -32.34 -0.76
N GLU A 224 4.04 -33.06 -1.21
CA GLU A 224 3.60 -34.33 -0.58
C GLU A 224 4.72 -35.36 -0.46
N SER A 225 5.65 -35.40 -1.43
CA SER A 225 6.81 -36.30 -1.40
C SER A 225 7.78 -36.03 -0.24
N GLN A 226 7.81 -34.79 0.28
CA GLN A 226 8.59 -34.45 1.48
C GLN A 226 7.81 -34.75 2.76
N LEU A 227 6.47 -34.77 2.70
CA LEU A 227 5.60 -35.05 3.85
C LEU A 227 5.84 -36.43 4.47
N ALA A 228 5.94 -37.46 3.62
CA ALA A 228 6.22 -38.84 4.04
C ALA A 228 7.62 -39.01 4.67
N ARG A 229 8.51 -38.05 4.42
CA ARG A 229 9.91 -38.02 4.89
C ARG A 229 10.08 -37.12 6.12
N THR A 230 9.10 -36.28 6.43
CA THR A 230 9.01 -35.58 7.72
C THR A 230 8.72 -36.60 8.81
N PHE A 231 9.77 -37.09 9.44
CA PHE A 231 9.64 -37.87 10.67
C PHE A 231 8.93 -37.02 11.72
N PRO A 232 8.08 -37.61 12.60
CA PRO A 232 7.71 -36.92 13.82
C PRO A 232 9.03 -36.61 14.53
N VAL A 233 9.37 -35.32 14.68
CA VAL A 233 10.56 -34.90 15.42
C VAL A 233 10.47 -35.59 16.79
N ILE A 234 11.29 -36.63 17.00
CA ILE A 234 11.23 -37.45 18.20
C ILE A 234 11.71 -36.54 19.32
N ARG A 235 10.75 -35.97 20.06
CA ARG A 235 11.01 -35.09 21.19
C ARG A 235 11.68 -35.89 22.29
N VAL A 236 12.98 -35.68 22.44
CA VAL A 236 13.68 -35.96 23.70
C VAL A 236 13.79 -34.61 24.42
N SER A 237 12.75 -34.26 25.18
CA SER A 237 12.68 -33.18 26.21
C SER A 237 13.16 -31.76 25.84
N SER A 238 12.29 -30.75 25.99
CA SER A 238 12.57 -29.29 26.15
C SER A 238 13.75 -28.64 25.38
N SER A 239 14.19 -29.17 24.25
CA SER A 239 15.29 -28.61 23.46
C SER A 239 14.75 -27.75 22.32
N THR A 240 15.29 -26.54 22.18
CA THR A 240 15.06 -25.66 21.03
C THR A 240 15.60 -26.31 19.76
N ILE A 241 14.82 -26.31 18.68
CA ILE A 241 15.22 -26.85 17.38
C ILE A 241 16.27 -25.92 16.78
N LYS A 242 17.44 -26.47 16.44
CA LYS A 242 18.54 -25.69 15.87
C LYS A 242 18.42 -25.63 14.35
N MET A 243 18.45 -24.42 13.79
CA MET A 243 18.21 -24.18 12.37
C MET A 243 19.41 -23.54 11.68
N ALA A 244 19.80 -24.08 10.51
CA ALA A 244 20.74 -23.44 9.59
C ALA A 244 20.00 -22.82 8.41
N LEU A 245 20.34 -21.58 8.06
CA LEU A 245 19.73 -20.83 6.96
C LEU A 245 20.77 -20.48 5.90
N PHE A 246 20.63 -20.99 4.68
CA PHE A 246 21.56 -20.74 3.57
C PHE A 246 20.97 -19.81 2.51
N CYS A 247 21.73 -18.79 2.08
CA CYS A 247 21.35 -17.89 0.98
C CYS A 247 22.03 -18.23 -0.37
N ILE A 248 22.96 -19.18 -0.36
CA ILE A 248 23.62 -19.71 -1.56
C ILE A 248 22.95 -21.00 -2.07
N SER A 249 23.29 -21.39 -3.29
CA SER A 249 22.87 -22.70 -3.82
C SER A 249 23.73 -23.80 -3.22
N LEU A 250 23.11 -24.85 -2.73
CA LEU A 250 23.77 -26.08 -2.30
C LEU A 250 23.65 -27.19 -3.35
N SER A 251 23.46 -26.81 -4.63
CA SER A 251 23.33 -27.72 -5.78
C SER A 251 24.66 -28.24 -6.32
N GLY A 252 25.79 -27.66 -5.90
CA GLY A 252 27.11 -27.98 -6.46
C GLY A 252 27.43 -27.22 -7.75
N ASP A 253 26.59 -26.28 -8.15
CA ASP A 253 26.86 -25.43 -9.31
C ASP A 253 28.02 -24.47 -8.99
N LEU A 254 29.09 -24.51 -9.79
CA LEU A 254 30.29 -23.65 -9.67
C LEU A 254 30.02 -22.15 -9.97
N SER A 255 28.74 -21.75 -10.02
CA SER A 255 28.25 -20.43 -10.45
C SER A 255 28.82 -19.22 -9.69
N ASN A 256 29.47 -19.42 -8.54
CA ASN A 256 30.05 -18.37 -7.72
C ASN A 256 31.56 -18.14 -7.91
N ILE A 257 32.24 -18.84 -8.85
CA ILE A 257 33.71 -18.68 -9.03
C ILE A 257 34.07 -17.37 -9.79
N GLY A 258 33.10 -16.61 -10.27
CA GLY A 258 33.34 -15.43 -11.11
C GLY A 258 33.75 -15.82 -12.54
N GLU A 259 34.03 -14.84 -13.40
CA GLU A 259 34.61 -15.11 -14.73
C GLU A 259 36.08 -15.55 -14.57
N GLY A 260 36.33 -16.85 -14.64
CA GLY A 260 37.66 -17.43 -14.55
C GLY A 260 37.75 -18.81 -15.18
N THR A 261 38.90 -19.14 -15.75
CA THR A 261 39.20 -20.48 -16.29
C THR A 261 39.68 -21.40 -15.16
N VAL A 262 38.92 -22.46 -14.89
CA VAL A 262 39.34 -23.53 -13.98
C VAL A 262 40.14 -24.57 -14.77
N ILE A 263 41.43 -24.74 -14.43
CA ILE A 263 42.28 -25.78 -15.02
C ILE A 263 42.11 -27.06 -14.20
N VAL A 264 41.52 -28.09 -14.81
CA VAL A 264 41.31 -29.39 -14.17
C VAL A 264 42.42 -30.34 -14.63
N HIS A 265 43.19 -30.88 -13.68
CA HIS A 265 44.21 -31.88 -13.98
C HIS A 265 43.57 -33.25 -14.30
N HIS A 266 44.23 -34.02 -15.17
CA HIS A 266 43.72 -35.31 -15.64
C HIS A 266 43.47 -36.28 -14.47
N GLY A 267 42.27 -36.86 -14.41
CA GLY A 267 41.85 -37.79 -13.35
C GLY A 267 41.09 -37.16 -12.16
N ILE A 268 40.97 -35.83 -12.10
CA ILE A 268 40.16 -35.14 -11.09
C ILE A 268 38.75 -34.87 -11.66
N SER A 269 37.72 -35.45 -11.04
CA SER A 269 36.34 -35.06 -11.30
C SER A 269 35.95 -33.89 -10.39
N LEU A 270 35.66 -32.73 -10.99
CA LEU A 270 35.15 -31.57 -10.25
C LEU A 270 33.82 -31.87 -9.54
N GLU A 271 32.96 -32.67 -10.17
CA GLU A 271 31.66 -33.04 -9.60
C GLU A 271 31.82 -33.79 -8.28
N VAL A 272 32.75 -34.74 -8.23
CA VAL A 272 33.07 -35.51 -7.01
C VAL A 272 33.65 -34.60 -5.94
N ALA A 273 34.58 -33.71 -6.31
CA ALA A 273 35.20 -32.79 -5.35
C ALA A 273 34.17 -31.82 -4.73
N VAL A 274 33.24 -31.29 -5.52
CA VAL A 274 32.16 -30.42 -5.03
C VAL A 274 31.18 -31.20 -4.17
N LEU A 275 30.83 -32.42 -4.58
CA LEU A 275 29.95 -33.29 -3.80
C LEU A 275 30.59 -33.63 -2.43
N ASP A 276 31.88 -33.93 -2.39
CA ASP A 276 32.62 -34.18 -1.15
C ASP A 276 32.62 -32.95 -0.24
N GLN A 277 32.76 -31.75 -0.79
CA GLN A 277 32.63 -30.50 -0.02
C GLN A 277 31.22 -30.34 0.58
N LEU A 278 30.17 -30.61 -0.21
CA LEU A 278 28.79 -30.56 0.27
C LEU A 278 28.51 -31.62 1.35
N LEU A 279 29.05 -32.83 1.21
CA LEU A 279 28.91 -33.88 2.22
C LEU A 279 29.71 -33.56 3.50
N ASN A 280 30.88 -32.93 3.37
CA ASN A 280 31.63 -32.45 4.53
C ASN A 280 30.89 -31.33 5.27
N LEU A 281 30.23 -30.42 4.55
CA LEU A 281 29.29 -29.46 5.14
C LEU A 281 28.14 -30.19 5.87
N GLY A 282 27.56 -31.22 5.25
CA GLY A 282 26.54 -32.06 5.90
C GLY A 282 27.03 -32.69 7.21
N LYS A 283 28.24 -33.25 7.21
CA LYS A 283 28.89 -33.79 8.43
C LYS A 283 29.06 -32.72 9.51
N GLN A 284 29.47 -31.52 9.12
CA GLN A 284 29.62 -30.39 10.05
C GLN A 284 28.27 -30.04 10.69
N LEU A 285 27.20 -29.91 9.90
CA LEU A 285 25.86 -29.58 10.40
C LEU A 285 25.34 -30.62 11.41
N ILE A 286 25.60 -31.91 11.16
CA ILE A 286 25.22 -33.00 12.06
C ILE A 286 26.02 -32.92 13.38
N ASN A 287 27.34 -32.70 13.29
CA ASN A 287 28.19 -32.54 14.47
C ASN A 287 27.77 -31.33 15.33
N ASP A 288 27.32 -30.25 14.67
CA ASP A 288 26.80 -29.05 15.32
C ASP A 288 25.37 -29.22 15.88
N GLN A 289 24.77 -30.42 15.75
CA GLN A 289 23.42 -30.76 16.18
C GLN A 289 22.34 -29.85 15.55
N VAL A 290 22.44 -29.63 14.24
CA VAL A 290 21.41 -28.90 13.47
C VAL A 290 20.27 -29.87 13.12
N ASP A 291 19.04 -29.48 13.47
CA ASP A 291 17.83 -30.28 13.22
C ASP A 291 17.13 -29.90 11.90
N LEU A 292 17.26 -28.63 11.49
CA LEU A 292 16.58 -28.06 10.33
C LEU A 292 17.54 -27.26 9.45
N VAL A 293 17.59 -27.59 8.17
CA VAL A 293 18.36 -26.85 7.15
C VAL A 293 17.38 -26.22 6.16
N VAL A 294 17.37 -24.90 6.08
CA VAL A 294 16.57 -24.14 5.12
C VAL A 294 17.48 -23.44 4.12
N CYS A 295 17.18 -23.58 2.83
CA CYS A 295 17.96 -23.00 1.75
C CYS A 295 17.08 -22.12 0.87
N GLN A 296 17.53 -20.88 0.62
CA GLN A 296 16.92 -19.95 -0.32
C GLN A 296 16.74 -20.56 -1.71
N LYS A 297 17.75 -21.31 -2.15
CA LYS A 297 17.89 -21.93 -3.47
C LYS A 297 17.82 -23.46 -3.34
N VAL A 298 18.44 -24.20 -4.24
CA VAL A 298 18.33 -25.66 -4.33
C VAL A 298 19.35 -26.35 -3.42
N ILE A 299 18.99 -27.51 -2.87
CA ILE A 299 19.94 -28.41 -2.19
C ILE A 299 20.18 -29.66 -3.04
N HIS A 300 21.44 -30.06 -3.21
CA HIS A 300 21.83 -31.24 -3.99
C HIS A 300 21.17 -32.51 -3.45
N PRO A 301 20.61 -33.40 -4.31
CA PRO A 301 19.87 -34.59 -3.88
C PRO A 301 20.65 -35.51 -2.93
N SER A 302 21.95 -35.74 -3.18
CA SER A 302 22.78 -36.58 -2.32
C SER A 302 22.99 -35.97 -0.93
N LEU A 303 23.08 -34.64 -0.84
CA LEU A 303 23.19 -33.96 0.46
C LEU A 303 21.86 -34.05 1.22
N LYS A 304 20.72 -33.87 0.53
CA LYS A 304 19.40 -34.07 1.14
C LYS A 304 19.24 -35.47 1.71
N GLN A 305 19.57 -36.49 0.91
CA GLN A 305 19.50 -37.89 1.35
C GLN A 305 20.41 -38.13 2.56
N TYR A 306 21.65 -37.64 2.51
CA TYR A 306 22.60 -37.79 3.61
C TYR A 306 22.09 -37.15 4.91
N LEU A 307 21.55 -35.93 4.85
CA LEU A 307 20.98 -35.24 6.01
C LEU A 307 19.75 -35.97 6.56
N GLU A 308 18.89 -36.48 5.68
CA GLU A 308 17.68 -37.20 6.06
C GLU A 308 17.97 -38.56 6.73
N GLU A 309 18.98 -39.29 6.27
CA GLU A 309 19.46 -40.52 6.92
C GLU A 309 19.91 -40.26 8.37
N HIS A 310 20.35 -39.05 8.67
CA HIS A 310 20.74 -38.57 10.00
C HIS A 310 19.62 -37.79 10.72
N ARG A 311 18.37 -37.84 10.22
CA ARG A 311 17.17 -37.20 10.78
C ARG A 311 17.19 -35.66 10.81
N VAL A 312 17.95 -35.03 9.90
CA VAL A 312 17.92 -33.57 9.71
C VAL A 312 16.90 -33.23 8.61
N ILE A 313 15.97 -32.32 8.92
CA ILE A 313 14.94 -31.89 7.96
C ILE A 313 15.54 -30.86 7.02
N THR A 314 15.30 -31.00 5.71
CA THR A 314 15.78 -30.05 4.70
C THR A 314 14.63 -29.41 3.94
N ILE A 315 14.63 -28.09 3.85
CA ILE A 315 13.72 -27.31 3.01
C ILE A 315 14.55 -26.49 2.04
N ASP A 316 14.23 -26.55 0.76
CA ASP A 316 14.92 -25.78 -0.27
C ASP A 316 13.92 -24.97 -1.11
N ARG A 317 14.45 -24.02 -1.87
CA ARG A 317 13.69 -23.13 -2.76
C ARG A 317 12.68 -22.24 -2.03
N VAL A 318 13.00 -21.81 -0.80
CA VAL A 318 12.13 -20.89 -0.04
C VAL A 318 12.06 -19.49 -0.68
N GLY A 319 13.03 -19.13 -1.51
CA GLY A 319 13.07 -17.83 -2.20
C GLY A 319 13.56 -16.69 -1.31
N VAL A 320 13.89 -15.55 -1.95
CA VAL A 320 14.52 -14.39 -1.29
C VAL A 320 13.59 -13.76 -0.24
N SER A 321 12.28 -13.69 -0.52
CA SER A 321 11.29 -13.02 0.34
C SER A 321 11.15 -13.65 1.72
N MET A 322 11.54 -14.91 1.89
CA MET A 322 11.42 -15.64 3.15
C MET A 322 12.67 -15.51 4.04
N MET A 323 13.80 -15.06 3.48
CA MET A 323 15.08 -15.04 4.19
C MET A 323 15.09 -14.09 5.37
N GLU A 324 14.56 -12.89 5.19
CA GLU A 324 14.48 -11.88 6.25
C GLU A 324 13.47 -12.28 7.34
N PRO A 325 12.22 -12.70 7.04
CA PRO A 325 11.33 -13.26 8.06
C PRO A 325 11.92 -14.44 8.83
N LEU A 326 12.59 -15.37 8.16
CA LEU A 326 13.23 -16.52 8.81
C LEU A 326 14.37 -16.08 9.75
N SER A 327 15.22 -15.17 9.28
CA SER A 327 16.33 -14.63 10.08
C SER A 327 15.80 -13.88 11.31
N GLN A 328 14.81 -13.00 11.14
CA GLN A 328 14.19 -12.24 12.24
C GLN A 328 13.51 -13.17 13.25
N MET A 329 12.79 -14.18 12.77
CA MET A 329 12.02 -15.11 13.60
C MET A 329 12.92 -16.07 14.41
N THR A 330 14.04 -16.51 13.83
CA THR A 330 14.90 -17.55 14.43
C THR A 330 16.19 -17.02 15.05
N GLY A 331 16.56 -15.77 14.76
CA GLY A 331 17.86 -15.20 15.08
C GLY A 331 19.01 -15.75 14.21
N SER A 332 18.73 -16.58 13.20
CA SER A 332 19.77 -17.12 12.31
C SER A 332 20.40 -16.03 11.44
N GLN A 333 21.69 -16.16 11.18
CA GLN A 333 22.38 -15.34 10.17
C GLN A 333 22.44 -16.11 8.85
N PRO A 334 21.96 -15.54 7.71
CA PRO A 334 22.01 -16.21 6.42
C PRO A 334 23.45 -16.56 6.02
N ILE A 335 23.71 -17.85 5.84
CA ILE A 335 25.02 -18.41 5.49
C ILE A 335 25.25 -18.27 3.98
N ALA A 336 26.29 -17.52 3.62
CA ALA A 336 26.64 -17.18 2.25
C ALA A 336 27.85 -17.96 1.69
N ALA A 337 28.42 -18.90 2.45
CA ALA A 337 29.62 -19.64 2.08
C ALA A 337 29.57 -21.11 2.51
N LEU A 338 30.26 -21.98 1.75
CA LEU A 338 30.31 -23.43 1.98
C LEU A 338 31.42 -23.88 2.94
N HIS A 339 32.50 -23.10 3.07
CA HIS A 339 33.76 -23.57 3.65
C HIS A 339 33.87 -23.39 5.18
N SER A 340 33.06 -22.52 5.77
CA SER A 340 33.05 -22.32 7.22
C SER A 340 31.70 -21.82 7.70
N VAL A 341 30.94 -22.69 8.37
CA VAL A 341 29.75 -22.28 9.11
C VAL A 341 30.14 -22.01 10.55
N SER A 342 29.93 -20.79 11.03
CA SER A 342 30.14 -20.46 12.45
C SER A 342 28.95 -20.98 13.27
N PRO A 343 29.17 -21.55 14.47
CA PRO A 343 28.09 -21.91 15.38
C PRO A 343 27.14 -20.75 15.74
N THR A 344 27.60 -19.50 15.63
CA THR A 344 26.81 -18.29 15.87
C THR A 344 25.79 -17.99 14.76
N CYS A 345 25.91 -18.63 13.59
CA CYS A 345 24.98 -18.41 12.48
C CYS A 345 23.66 -19.18 12.64
N TYR A 346 23.65 -20.22 13.48
CA TYR A 346 22.47 -21.05 13.68
C TYR A 346 21.39 -20.32 14.48
N GLY A 347 20.15 -20.41 13.99
CA GLY A 347 18.97 -19.92 14.69
C GLY A 347 18.34 -20.98 15.58
N SER A 348 17.34 -20.55 16.34
CA SER A 348 16.55 -21.42 17.22
C SER A 348 15.05 -21.32 16.91
N LEU A 349 14.36 -22.44 17.01
CA LEU A 349 12.91 -22.57 16.86
C LEU A 349 12.32 -23.29 18.08
N LYS A 350 11.09 -22.95 18.43
CA LYS A 350 10.40 -23.55 19.57
C LYS A 350 9.84 -24.92 19.23
N ASP A 351 9.18 -25.01 18.08
CA ASP A 351 8.48 -26.22 17.66
C ASP A 351 8.34 -26.23 16.12
N LEU A 352 8.13 -27.42 15.58
CA LEU A 352 7.93 -27.64 14.16
C LEU A 352 6.73 -28.57 13.98
N ARG A 353 5.73 -28.13 13.22
CA ARG A 353 4.52 -28.91 12.97
C ARG A 353 4.24 -29.03 11.49
N THR A 354 3.47 -30.05 11.15
CA THR A 354 2.91 -30.20 9.82
C THR A 354 1.44 -29.79 9.90
N GLU A 355 1.06 -28.80 9.11
CA GLU A 355 -0.32 -28.33 9.00
C GLU A 355 -0.81 -28.63 7.58
N SER A 356 -1.85 -29.45 7.47
CA SER A 356 -2.52 -29.66 6.19
C SER A 356 -3.67 -28.66 6.09
N PHE A 357 -3.58 -27.73 5.14
CA PHE A 357 -4.67 -26.82 4.85
C PHE A 357 -5.25 -27.15 3.47
N VAL A 358 -6.46 -27.74 3.50
CA VAL A 358 -7.14 -28.29 2.32
C VAL A 358 -6.33 -29.42 1.65
N SER A 359 -5.69 -29.14 0.52
CA SER A 359 -4.93 -30.09 -0.31
C SER A 359 -3.44 -29.74 -0.37
N LYS A 360 -3.03 -28.73 0.39
CA LYS A 360 -1.64 -28.29 0.51
C LYS A 360 -1.14 -28.62 1.90
N ASN A 361 0.11 -29.06 1.95
CA ASN A 361 0.79 -29.33 3.20
C ASN A 361 1.78 -28.23 3.48
N PHE A 362 1.78 -27.75 4.72
CA PHE A 362 2.65 -26.69 5.18
C PHE A 362 3.49 -27.22 6.34
N LEU A 363 4.76 -26.84 6.32
CA LEU A 363 5.59 -26.92 7.49
C LEU A 363 5.43 -25.63 8.28
N HIS A 364 4.94 -25.76 9.51
CA HIS A 364 4.71 -24.67 10.43
C HIS A 364 5.88 -24.53 11.40
N LEU A 365 6.67 -23.48 11.17
CA LEU A 365 7.81 -23.11 12.00
C LEU A 365 7.30 -22.21 13.13
N ILE A 366 7.30 -22.73 14.35
CA ILE A 366 6.79 -22.01 15.52
C ILE A 366 7.98 -21.35 16.24
N PRO A 367 7.99 -20.01 16.34
CA PRO A 367 9.07 -19.30 17.00
C PRO A 367 8.95 -19.26 18.52
N ASN A 368 10.02 -18.79 19.15
CA ASN A 368 10.02 -18.45 20.57
C ASN A 368 9.20 -17.17 20.85
N ASP A 369 9.29 -16.18 19.93
CA ASP A 369 8.56 -14.91 19.97
C ASP A 369 7.71 -14.72 18.69
N THR A 370 6.54 -14.12 18.78
CA THR A 370 5.53 -14.12 17.71
C THR A 370 5.68 -13.02 16.65
N LEU A 371 6.81 -12.31 16.63
CA LEU A 371 7.08 -11.17 15.73
C LEU A 371 6.83 -11.46 14.25
N VAL A 372 6.96 -12.71 13.82
CA VAL A 372 6.64 -13.12 12.46
C VAL A 372 5.39 -13.98 12.50
N CYS A 373 4.43 -13.69 11.63
CA CYS A 373 3.21 -14.48 11.48
C CYS A 373 2.90 -14.77 10.01
N SER A 374 2.09 -15.79 9.76
CA SER A 374 1.62 -16.16 8.43
C SER A 374 0.12 -15.95 8.31
N LEU A 375 -0.30 -15.15 7.33
CA LEU A 375 -1.70 -15.00 6.95
C LEU A 375 -1.98 -15.90 5.76
N ILE A 376 -2.70 -17.00 5.97
CA ILE A 376 -3.27 -17.78 4.87
C ILE A 376 -4.40 -16.95 4.28
N LEU A 377 -4.21 -16.48 3.05
CA LEU A 377 -5.17 -15.65 2.35
C LEU A 377 -5.86 -16.46 1.26
N CYS A 378 -7.18 -16.60 1.40
CA CYS A 378 -8.04 -17.37 0.52
C CYS A 378 -8.91 -16.47 -0.35
N ASN A 379 -9.04 -16.80 -1.63
CA ASN A 379 -10.08 -16.25 -2.51
C ASN A 379 -10.36 -17.22 -3.65
N ARG A 380 -11.62 -17.30 -4.10
CA ARG A 380 -12.06 -18.20 -5.18
C ARG A 380 -11.63 -17.71 -6.55
N ASN A 381 -11.48 -16.41 -6.71
CA ASN A 381 -11.08 -15.80 -7.97
C ASN A 381 -9.61 -15.38 -7.87
N GLU A 382 -8.76 -15.88 -8.79
CA GLU A 382 -7.32 -15.59 -8.77
C GLU A 382 -7.02 -14.08 -8.95
N MET A 383 -7.78 -13.38 -9.78
CA MET A 383 -7.59 -11.95 -10.01
C MET A 383 -7.98 -11.14 -8.78
N ALA A 384 -9.10 -11.49 -8.16
CA ALA A 384 -9.52 -10.88 -6.90
C ALA A 384 -8.55 -11.23 -5.76
N TRP A 385 -7.89 -12.39 -5.80
CA TRP A 385 -6.85 -12.77 -4.85
C TRP A 385 -5.63 -11.85 -4.96
N ASP A 386 -5.14 -11.58 -6.17
CA ASP A 386 -3.99 -10.69 -6.39
C ASP A 386 -4.28 -9.28 -5.89
N GLU A 387 -5.50 -8.78 -6.13
CA GLU A 387 -5.97 -7.50 -5.60
C GLU A 387 -6.09 -7.53 -4.07
N LEU A 388 -6.69 -8.58 -3.52
CA LEU A 388 -6.88 -8.72 -2.08
C LEU A 388 -5.54 -8.77 -1.34
N LYS A 389 -4.53 -9.45 -1.88
CA LYS A 389 -3.18 -9.46 -1.33
C LYS A 389 -2.64 -8.04 -1.16
N LEU A 390 -2.71 -7.23 -2.21
CA LEU A 390 -2.25 -5.83 -2.17
C LEU A 390 -3.07 -4.99 -1.18
N ALA A 391 -4.38 -5.24 -1.08
CA ALA A 391 -5.25 -4.54 -0.13
C ALA A 391 -4.89 -4.89 1.33
N CYS A 392 -4.63 -6.16 1.64
CA CYS A 392 -4.15 -6.58 2.96
C CYS A 392 -2.79 -5.97 3.31
N GLN A 393 -1.85 -5.94 2.36
CA GLN A 393 -0.53 -5.29 2.55
C GLN A 393 -0.68 -3.78 2.78
N THR A 394 -1.60 -3.14 2.07
CA THR A 394 -1.90 -1.71 2.26
C THR A 394 -2.47 -1.46 3.65
N ALA A 395 -3.42 -2.30 4.10
CA ALA A 395 -4.00 -2.18 5.42
C ALA A 395 -2.98 -2.40 6.55
N GLU A 396 -2.10 -3.39 6.42
CA GLU A 396 -0.98 -3.60 7.36
C GLU A 396 -0.06 -2.38 7.40
N HIS A 397 0.34 -1.84 6.25
CA HIS A 397 1.19 -0.66 6.21
C HIS A 397 0.50 0.60 6.79
N VAL A 398 -0.81 0.77 6.57
CA VAL A 398 -1.60 1.84 7.20
C VAL A 398 -1.53 1.73 8.73
N LEU A 399 -1.67 0.53 9.29
CA LEU A 399 -1.53 0.33 10.73
C LEU A 399 -0.12 0.67 11.23
N GLN A 400 0.93 0.30 10.48
CA GLN A 400 2.31 0.66 10.80
C GLN A 400 2.56 2.17 10.77
N LEU A 401 1.98 2.89 9.80
CA LEU A 401 2.05 4.36 9.73
C LEU A 401 1.33 5.00 10.93
N THR A 402 0.22 4.41 11.38
CA THR A 402 -0.53 4.87 12.54
C THR A 402 0.26 4.71 13.84
N ILE A 403 1.09 3.67 13.99
CA ILE A 403 2.03 3.57 15.15
C ILE A 403 2.94 4.80 15.24
N LYS A 404 3.47 5.27 14.10
CA LYS A 404 4.36 6.42 14.06
C LYS A 404 3.63 7.74 14.30
N GLN A 405 2.41 7.85 13.80
CA GLN A 405 1.57 9.03 13.93
C GLN A 405 0.15 8.58 14.29
N PRO A 406 -0.26 8.60 15.58
CA PRO A 406 -1.49 7.99 16.07
C PRO A 406 -2.74 8.82 15.78
N LEU A 407 -2.94 9.14 14.51
CA LEU A 407 -4.02 9.96 14.00
C LEU A 407 -4.67 9.29 12.79
N ALA A 408 -5.97 9.50 12.66
CA ALA A 408 -6.76 9.16 11.49
C ALA A 408 -7.56 10.38 11.03
N LEU A 409 -8.08 10.32 9.81
CA LEU A 409 -8.97 11.35 9.25
C LEU A 409 -10.32 10.74 8.87
N LEU A 410 -11.37 11.56 8.89
CA LEU A 410 -12.68 11.14 8.37
C LEU A 410 -12.60 10.89 6.86
N GLY A 411 -12.86 9.65 6.46
CA GLY A 411 -12.83 9.23 5.05
C GLY A 411 -14.14 9.56 4.32
N GLY A 412 -14.36 8.88 3.19
CA GLY A 412 -15.59 9.01 2.41
C GLY A 412 -15.83 10.42 1.88
N GLY A 413 -14.77 11.14 1.49
CA GLY A 413 -14.85 12.49 0.91
C GLY A 413 -15.05 13.61 1.94
N CYS A 414 -15.27 13.29 3.21
CA CYS A 414 -15.56 14.28 4.24
C CYS A 414 -14.37 15.18 4.54
N THR A 415 -13.14 14.64 4.55
CA THR A 415 -11.92 15.45 4.72
C THR A 415 -11.77 16.47 3.61
N GLU A 416 -12.02 16.07 2.35
CA GLU A 416 -11.90 16.95 1.19
C GLU A 416 -12.91 18.09 1.21
N THR A 417 -14.19 17.79 1.43
CA THR A 417 -15.24 18.81 1.49
C THR A 417 -15.06 19.74 2.69
N HIS A 418 -14.64 19.20 3.83
CA HIS A 418 -14.37 19.99 5.04
C HIS A 418 -13.19 20.95 4.83
N LEU A 419 -12.09 20.47 4.22
CA LEU A 419 -10.94 21.31 3.89
C LEU A 419 -11.31 22.40 2.87
N ALA A 420 -12.11 22.08 1.86
CA ALA A 420 -12.60 23.07 0.90
C ALA A 420 -13.39 24.20 1.60
N SER A 421 -14.32 23.83 2.49
CA SER A 421 -15.09 24.80 3.30
C SER A 421 -14.19 25.63 4.22
N TYR A 422 -13.22 25.01 4.88
CA TYR A 422 -12.24 25.68 5.73
C TYR A 422 -11.41 26.72 4.95
N ILE A 423 -10.86 26.33 3.79
CA ILE A 423 -10.06 27.22 2.92
C ILE A 423 -10.90 28.41 2.47
N ARG A 424 -12.14 28.17 2.02
CA ARG A 424 -13.04 29.26 1.63
C ARG A 424 -13.23 30.23 2.79
N HIS A 425 -13.61 29.77 3.97
CA HIS A 425 -13.77 30.62 5.13
C HIS A 425 -12.49 31.42 5.49
N LYS A 426 -11.32 30.76 5.48
CA LYS A 426 -10.04 31.42 5.73
C LYS A 426 -9.70 32.45 4.66
N SER A 427 -10.07 32.24 3.40
CA SER A 427 -9.84 33.21 2.32
C SER A 427 -10.60 34.53 2.52
N PHE A 428 -11.78 34.50 3.15
CA PHE A 428 -12.55 35.70 3.48
C PHE A 428 -12.01 36.42 4.72
N THR A 429 -11.51 35.67 5.70
CA THR A 429 -11.02 36.20 6.98
C THR A 429 -9.51 36.53 6.98
N LEU A 430 -8.83 36.35 5.84
CA LEU A 430 -7.39 36.53 5.74
C LEU A 430 -6.95 37.99 6.00
N PRO A 431 -5.99 38.23 6.93
CA PRO A 431 -5.45 39.57 7.18
C PRO A 431 -4.65 40.12 5.99
N ALA A 432 -4.71 41.43 5.79
CA ALA A 432 -3.94 42.11 4.74
C ALA A 432 -2.41 41.97 4.88
N SER A 433 -1.90 41.73 6.08
CA SER A 433 -0.47 41.48 6.33
C SER A 433 0.02 40.19 5.64
N VAL A 434 -0.82 39.15 5.63
CA VAL A 434 -0.48 37.86 5.00
C VAL A 434 -0.47 38.00 3.48
N LEU A 435 -1.44 38.74 2.91
CA LEU A 435 -1.45 39.04 1.47
C LEU A 435 -0.18 39.79 1.02
N LYS A 436 0.31 40.73 1.84
CA LYS A 436 1.58 41.43 1.58
C LYS A 436 2.79 40.48 1.67
N ALA A 437 2.78 39.53 2.62
CA ALA A 437 3.86 38.56 2.76
C ALA A 437 3.92 37.56 1.58
N ILE A 438 2.76 37.17 1.03
CA ILE A 438 2.67 36.31 -0.15
C ILE A 438 2.93 37.08 -1.45
N ASP A 439 2.87 38.41 -1.41
CA ASP A 439 3.01 39.29 -2.57
C ASP A 439 1.91 39.03 -3.61
N CYS A 440 0.65 39.07 -3.16
CA CYS A 440 -0.53 38.88 -4.02
C CYS A 440 -1.70 39.80 -3.66
N SER A 441 -2.57 40.05 -4.63
CA SER A 441 -3.83 40.77 -4.40
C SER A 441 -4.87 39.86 -3.73
N ARG A 442 -5.87 40.47 -3.09
CA ARG A 442 -6.99 39.71 -2.49
C ARG A 442 -7.75 38.90 -3.54
N THR A 443 -7.96 39.46 -4.73
CA THR A 443 -8.64 38.77 -5.83
C THR A 443 -7.84 37.60 -6.36
N GLN A 444 -6.51 37.74 -6.47
CA GLN A 444 -5.61 36.64 -6.84
C GLN A 444 -5.71 35.50 -5.81
N TYR A 445 -5.61 35.84 -4.52
CA TYR A 445 -5.72 34.84 -3.46
C TYR A 445 -7.07 34.11 -3.49
N GLN A 446 -8.18 34.84 -3.57
CA GLN A 446 -9.52 34.27 -3.56
C GLN A 446 -9.77 33.33 -4.75
N LEU A 447 -9.35 33.71 -5.95
CA LEU A 447 -9.53 32.87 -7.15
C LEU A 447 -8.68 31.60 -7.09
N VAL A 448 -7.44 31.69 -6.63
CA VAL A 448 -6.58 30.50 -6.44
C VAL A 448 -7.12 29.61 -5.32
N ALA A 449 -7.59 30.21 -4.21
CA ALA A 449 -8.20 29.46 -3.11
C ALA A 449 -9.51 28.76 -3.52
N ASP A 450 -10.34 29.40 -4.35
CA ASP A 450 -11.55 28.78 -4.90
C ASP A 450 -11.20 27.62 -5.85
N ALA A 451 -10.22 27.81 -6.75
CA ALA A 451 -9.73 26.74 -7.62
C ALA A 451 -9.13 25.56 -6.85
N PHE A 452 -8.40 25.84 -5.76
CA PHE A 452 -7.88 24.80 -4.86
C PHE A 452 -9.03 24.04 -4.18
N SER A 453 -10.01 24.77 -3.65
CA SER A 453 -11.19 24.20 -2.97
C SER A 453 -12.01 23.33 -3.92
N ARG A 454 -12.26 23.80 -5.15
CA ARG A 454 -12.93 23.01 -6.21
C ARG A 454 -12.14 21.75 -6.58
N SER A 455 -10.82 21.80 -6.50
CA SER A 455 -9.98 20.62 -6.80
C SER A 455 -10.10 19.56 -5.70
N LEU A 456 -10.24 19.95 -4.43
CA LEU A 456 -10.57 19.03 -3.35
C LEU A 456 -11.99 18.45 -3.51
N GLU A 457 -12.98 19.29 -3.80
CA GLU A 457 -14.35 18.83 -4.04
C GLU A 457 -14.44 17.91 -5.25
N CYS A 458 -13.66 18.15 -6.30
CA CYS A 458 -13.57 17.26 -7.45
C CYS A 458 -13.15 15.85 -7.05
N VAL A 459 -12.26 15.69 -6.06
CA VAL A 459 -11.88 14.37 -5.55
C VAL A 459 -13.06 13.70 -4.85
N ALA A 460 -13.78 14.44 -4.01
CA ALA A 460 -14.98 13.92 -3.35
C ALA A 460 -16.07 13.53 -4.36
N CYS A 461 -16.26 14.33 -5.42
CA CYS A 461 -17.19 14.02 -6.50
C CYS A 461 -16.88 12.69 -7.20
N CYS A 462 -15.60 12.28 -7.25
CA CYS A 462 -15.20 11.03 -7.88
C CYS A 462 -15.58 9.78 -7.07
N LEU A 463 -16.21 9.92 -5.90
CA LEU A 463 -16.77 8.80 -5.16
C LEU A 463 -18.14 8.35 -5.72
N GLU A 464 -18.80 9.17 -6.52
CA GLU A 464 -20.11 8.84 -7.11
C GLU A 464 -19.95 8.55 -8.60
N HIS A 465 -20.48 7.41 -9.05
CA HIS A 465 -20.33 6.92 -10.43
C HIS A 465 -21.65 6.53 -11.09
N ASP A 466 -22.77 6.56 -10.36
CA ASP A 466 -24.08 6.08 -10.80
C ASP A 466 -25.08 7.26 -10.90
N ASP A 467 -24.60 8.43 -11.33
CA ASP A 467 -25.38 9.65 -11.57
C ASP A 467 -26.19 10.14 -10.35
N GLY A 468 -25.69 9.84 -9.14
CA GLY A 468 -26.22 10.36 -7.88
C GLY A 468 -25.91 11.84 -7.66
N GLU A 469 -26.72 12.49 -6.83
CA GLU A 469 -26.51 13.87 -6.39
C GLU A 469 -25.57 13.91 -5.19
N ILE A 470 -24.68 14.92 -5.17
CA ILE A 470 -23.64 15.04 -4.17
C ILE A 470 -23.84 16.32 -3.38
N LEU A 471 -23.87 16.18 -2.06
CA LEU A 471 -24.17 17.26 -1.14
C LEU A 471 -23.05 17.45 -0.12
N THR A 472 -23.00 18.65 0.45
CA THR A 472 -22.25 18.94 1.66
C THR A 472 -23.12 19.61 2.71
N ASP A 473 -22.97 19.24 3.97
CA ASP A 473 -23.68 19.92 5.05
C ASP A 473 -22.98 21.22 5.47
N MET A 474 -23.77 22.19 5.88
CA MET A 474 -23.31 23.55 6.21
C MET A 474 -22.82 23.72 7.65
N VAL A 475 -22.64 22.62 8.40
CA VAL A 475 -22.23 22.64 9.82
C VAL A 475 -20.83 22.07 9.98
N TYR A 476 -20.64 20.84 9.55
CA TYR A 476 -19.39 20.10 9.61
C TYR A 476 -18.66 20.08 8.27
N GLY A 477 -19.35 20.35 7.16
CA GLY A 477 -18.77 20.25 5.82
C GLY A 477 -18.48 18.80 5.41
N HIS A 478 -19.27 17.83 5.90
CA HIS A 478 -19.14 16.44 5.49
C HIS A 478 -19.73 16.22 4.10
N PHE A 479 -19.29 15.14 3.47
CA PHE A 479 -19.77 14.66 2.18
C PHE A 479 -21.01 13.77 2.37
N TRP A 480 -21.99 13.93 1.50
CA TRP A 480 -23.20 13.11 1.46
C TRP A 480 -23.54 12.79 0.00
N SER A 481 -24.00 11.56 -0.25
CA SER A 481 -24.49 11.15 -1.56
C SER A 481 -25.95 10.74 -1.51
N VAL A 482 -26.67 11.01 -2.59
CA VAL A 482 -28.07 10.66 -2.79
C VAL A 482 -28.18 9.87 -4.08
N GLN A 483 -28.88 8.74 -4.04
CA GLN A 483 -29.06 7.89 -5.22
C GLN A 483 -29.91 8.59 -6.28
N SER A 484 -29.63 8.30 -7.55
CA SER A 484 -30.41 8.81 -8.69
C SER A 484 -31.86 8.30 -8.68
N GLY A 485 -32.80 9.09 -9.18
CA GLY A 485 -34.17 8.62 -9.48
C GLY A 485 -35.28 9.07 -8.54
N PHE A 486 -35.01 10.03 -7.65
CA PHE A 486 -36.06 10.64 -6.81
C PHE A 486 -36.75 11.82 -7.52
N PRO A 487 -38.05 12.06 -7.25
CA PRO A 487 -38.75 13.23 -7.76
C PRO A 487 -38.14 14.53 -7.23
N SER A 488 -38.13 15.59 -8.04
CA SER A 488 -37.57 16.91 -7.72
C SER A 488 -38.17 17.60 -6.48
N ASP A 489 -39.31 17.10 -5.98
CA ASP A 489 -40.09 17.70 -4.89
C ASP A 489 -39.78 17.09 -3.51
N CYS A 490 -38.81 16.17 -3.41
CA CYS A 490 -38.42 15.54 -2.13
C CYS A 490 -37.42 16.40 -1.34
N ASN A 491 -37.63 16.54 -0.03
CA ASN A 491 -36.66 17.17 0.85
C ASN A 491 -35.42 16.26 1.03
N TRP A 492 -34.23 16.85 0.99
CA TRP A 492 -32.96 16.12 1.17
C TRP A 492 -32.90 15.32 2.49
N SER A 493 -33.58 15.78 3.54
CA SER A 493 -33.66 15.10 4.84
C SER A 493 -34.21 13.67 4.75
N ASP A 494 -35.07 13.41 3.76
CA ASP A 494 -35.76 12.13 3.60
C ASP A 494 -34.96 11.16 2.73
N LEU A 495 -34.05 11.70 1.90
CA LEU A 495 -33.24 10.96 0.93
C LEU A 495 -31.86 10.59 1.47
N VAL A 496 -31.31 11.43 2.33
CA VAL A 496 -29.98 11.28 2.88
C VAL A 496 -30.07 10.44 4.16
N LEU A 497 -29.23 9.41 4.32
CA LEU A 497 -29.23 8.55 5.51
C LEU A 497 -28.07 8.87 6.47
N LYS A 498 -26.84 8.82 5.95
CA LYS A 498 -25.59 9.04 6.70
C LYS A 498 -24.58 9.77 5.82
N CYS A 499 -23.66 10.51 6.43
CA CYS A 499 -22.55 11.10 5.69
C CYS A 499 -21.56 10.02 5.25
N GLY A 500 -20.68 10.35 4.30
CA GLY A 500 -19.71 9.42 3.73
C GLY A 500 -18.76 8.79 4.76
N CYS A 501 -18.47 9.47 5.87
CA CYS A 501 -17.66 8.92 6.96
C CYS A 501 -18.46 8.07 7.98
N GLY A 502 -19.79 8.16 7.94
CA GLY A 502 -20.71 7.42 8.82
C GLY A 502 -20.99 8.05 10.19
N ILE A 503 -20.41 9.22 10.50
CA ILE A 503 -20.58 9.90 11.80
C ILE A 503 -21.94 10.60 11.92
N CYS A 504 -22.30 11.39 10.92
CA CYS A 504 -23.54 12.17 10.93
C CYS A 504 -24.67 11.36 10.29
N SER A 505 -25.87 11.48 10.86
CA SER A 505 -27.12 10.94 10.33
C SER A 505 -28.11 12.06 10.05
N ASN A 506 -29.15 11.75 9.28
CA ASN A 506 -30.24 12.68 8.96
C ASN A 506 -31.04 13.19 10.16
N GLN A 507 -30.89 12.58 11.35
CA GLN A 507 -31.58 12.95 12.58
C GLN A 507 -31.07 14.27 13.19
N GLN A 508 -29.98 14.84 12.68
CA GLN A 508 -29.30 16.01 13.27
C GLN A 508 -29.82 17.37 12.75
N ASN A 509 -30.95 17.42 12.01
CA ASN A 509 -31.53 18.65 11.43
C ASN A 509 -30.48 19.54 10.73
N LEU A 510 -29.68 18.93 9.84
CA LEU A 510 -28.64 19.63 9.10
C LEU A 510 -29.22 20.31 7.86
N ASN A 511 -28.54 21.36 7.39
CA ASN A 511 -28.82 21.98 6.10
C ASN A 511 -27.78 21.51 5.08
N TRP A 512 -28.25 21.08 3.91
CA TRP A 512 -27.41 20.60 2.82
C TRP A 512 -27.39 21.56 1.64
N THR A 513 -26.28 21.55 0.93
CA THR A 513 -26.10 22.27 -0.34
C THR A 513 -25.47 21.34 -1.36
N VAL A 514 -25.81 21.54 -2.64
CA VAL A 514 -25.18 20.78 -3.73
C VAL A 514 -23.70 21.13 -3.79
N LEU A 515 -22.85 20.11 -3.85
CA LEU A 515 -21.40 20.30 -3.90
C LEU A 515 -21.01 21.10 -5.15
N GLN A 516 -20.01 21.98 -5.04
CA GLN A 516 -19.58 22.91 -6.11
C GLN A 516 -20.60 24.01 -6.49
N SER A 517 -21.75 24.10 -5.81
CA SER A 517 -22.63 25.27 -5.91
C SER A 517 -21.99 26.50 -5.24
N GLN A 518 -22.47 27.71 -5.56
CA GLN A 518 -22.02 28.94 -4.90
C GLN A 518 -22.48 28.95 -3.43
N CYS A 519 -21.65 28.41 -2.54
CA CYS A 519 -21.93 28.35 -1.12
C CYS A 519 -21.45 29.59 -0.37
N ILE A 520 -22.24 30.00 0.62
CA ILE A 520 -21.84 31.00 1.60
C ILE A 520 -20.72 30.39 2.47
N PRO A 521 -19.60 31.08 2.67
CA PRO A 521 -18.52 30.59 3.51
C PRO A 521 -18.98 30.42 4.96
N PHE A 522 -18.71 29.27 5.56
CA PHE A 522 -18.98 29.00 6.97
C PHE A 522 -17.75 28.39 7.64
N THR A 523 -17.65 28.52 8.96
CA THR A 523 -16.60 27.83 9.72
C THR A 523 -17.05 26.40 10.01
N PRO A 524 -16.38 25.38 9.48
CA PRO A 524 -16.75 24.01 9.80
C PRO A 524 -16.51 23.73 11.28
N GLN A 525 -17.49 23.14 11.95
CA GLN A 525 -17.40 22.76 13.35
C GLN A 525 -16.81 21.35 13.51
N SER A 526 -16.30 21.04 14.69
CA SER A 526 -15.94 19.67 15.06
C SER A 526 -17.19 18.87 15.43
N CYS A 527 -17.38 17.69 14.83
CA CYS A 527 -18.44 16.79 15.28
C CYS A 527 -18.00 16.12 16.59
N SER A 528 -18.54 16.56 17.72
CA SER A 528 -18.21 16.04 19.05
C SER A 528 -18.99 14.77 19.43
N ASN A 529 -19.80 14.24 18.53
CA ASN A 529 -20.57 13.04 18.81
C ASN A 529 -19.63 11.84 18.69
N GLU A 530 -19.18 11.33 19.84
CA GLU A 530 -18.65 9.97 19.90
C GLU A 530 -19.68 9.04 19.23
N PRO A 531 -19.23 8.15 18.33
CA PRO A 531 -20.15 7.20 17.70
C PRO A 531 -20.87 6.47 18.81
N SER A 532 -22.21 6.42 18.77
CA SER A 532 -22.96 5.66 19.75
C SER A 532 -22.37 4.25 19.82
N VAL A 533 -21.97 3.84 21.03
CA VAL A 533 -21.19 2.63 21.30
C VAL A 533 -21.87 1.37 20.73
N ASN A 534 -23.16 1.46 20.39
CA ASN A 534 -24.01 0.39 19.91
C ASN A 534 -24.17 0.28 18.38
N SER A 535 -23.54 1.12 17.55
CA SER A 535 -23.59 0.95 16.10
C SER A 535 -22.59 -0.11 15.62
N THR A 536 -23.09 -1.19 15.02
CA THR A 536 -22.29 -2.25 14.36
C THR A 536 -21.58 -1.80 13.08
N ASP A 537 -21.78 -0.56 12.65
CA ASP A 537 -21.15 0.00 11.46
C ASP A 537 -19.78 0.61 11.79
N HIS A 538 -18.77 0.19 11.02
CA HIS A 538 -17.44 0.78 11.04
C HIS A 538 -17.49 2.21 10.48
N LEU A 539 -16.86 3.16 11.18
CA LEU A 539 -16.57 4.47 10.62
C LEU A 539 -15.62 4.32 9.43
N VAL A 540 -15.80 5.16 8.41
CA VAL A 540 -14.88 5.23 7.27
C VAL A 540 -13.76 6.19 7.63
N LEU A 541 -12.54 5.67 7.72
CA LEU A 541 -11.35 6.40 8.14
C LEU A 541 -10.25 6.30 7.10
N ASP A 542 -9.58 7.42 6.87
CA ASP A 542 -8.39 7.52 6.03
C ASP A 542 -7.13 7.56 6.91
N CYS A 543 -6.04 6.99 6.41
CA CYS A 543 -4.73 7.10 7.05
C CYS A 543 -4.24 8.54 7.03
N PHE A 544 -4.03 9.14 8.22
CA PHE A 544 -3.61 10.54 8.35
C PHE A 544 -2.30 10.82 7.59
N THR A 545 -1.29 9.98 7.81
CA THR A 545 0.06 10.15 7.24
C THR A 545 0.04 10.04 5.71
N ALA A 546 -0.66 9.04 5.17
CA ALA A 546 -0.79 8.86 3.73
C ALA A 546 -1.59 10.02 3.10
N LYS A 547 -2.71 10.44 3.70
CA LYS A 547 -3.52 11.55 3.19
C LYS A 547 -2.77 12.88 3.16
N CYS A 548 -2.07 13.23 4.26
CA CYS A 548 -1.28 14.44 4.34
C CYS A 548 -0.12 14.43 3.32
N SER A 549 0.58 13.29 3.20
CA SER A 549 1.63 13.16 2.18
C SER A 549 1.05 13.28 0.76
N GLY A 550 -0.10 12.65 0.48
CA GLY A 550 -0.75 12.73 -0.82
C GLY A 550 -1.13 14.16 -1.19
N LEU A 551 -1.65 14.94 -0.23
CA LEU A 551 -1.97 16.35 -0.42
C LEU A 551 -0.71 17.16 -0.77
N GLN A 552 0.37 16.97 -0.01
CA GLN A 552 1.64 17.64 -0.27
C GLN A 552 2.22 17.25 -1.64
N VAL A 553 2.26 15.97 -1.96
CA VAL A 553 2.78 15.47 -3.25
C VAL A 553 1.96 16.04 -4.40
N ALA A 554 0.63 16.04 -4.32
CA ALA A 554 -0.22 16.60 -5.37
C ALA A 554 0.08 18.08 -5.61
N VAL A 555 0.12 18.90 -4.54
CA VAL A 555 0.36 20.35 -4.66
C VAL A 555 1.76 20.65 -5.19
N GLU A 556 2.80 20.01 -4.65
CA GLU A 556 4.18 20.27 -5.10
C GLU A 556 4.42 19.77 -6.53
N THR A 557 3.82 18.65 -6.91
CA THR A 557 3.88 18.15 -8.29
C THR A 557 3.16 19.10 -9.24
N THR A 558 1.98 19.62 -8.87
CA THR A 558 1.30 20.64 -9.67
C THR A 558 2.15 21.90 -9.82
N ASN A 559 2.75 22.40 -8.74
CA ASN A 559 3.62 23.59 -8.79
C ASN A 559 4.81 23.35 -9.73
N LEU A 560 5.45 22.18 -9.63
CA LEU A 560 6.54 21.79 -10.52
C LEU A 560 6.09 21.77 -11.99
N ILE A 561 4.90 21.22 -12.26
CA ILE A 561 4.33 21.13 -13.60
C ILE A 561 4.02 22.52 -14.16
N LEU A 562 3.43 23.42 -13.36
CA LEU A 562 3.13 24.80 -13.74
C LEU A 562 4.38 25.62 -14.06
N ASP A 563 5.48 25.36 -13.37
CA ASP A 563 6.76 26.04 -13.58
C ASP A 563 7.52 25.50 -14.82
N LEU A 564 7.05 24.42 -15.48
CA LEU A 564 7.67 23.86 -16.69
C LEU A 564 7.59 24.82 -17.87
N SER A 565 8.72 25.44 -18.20
CA SER A 565 8.84 26.35 -19.35
C SER A 565 9.26 25.64 -20.65
N TYR A 566 10.10 24.61 -20.55
CA TYR A 566 10.68 23.92 -21.71
C TYR A 566 10.73 22.39 -21.52
N ILE A 567 10.53 21.65 -22.60
CA ILE A 567 10.80 20.20 -22.70
C ILE A 567 11.83 20.00 -23.80
N VAL A 568 12.96 19.36 -23.47
CA VAL A 568 14.01 19.01 -24.41
C VAL A 568 14.02 17.49 -24.60
N GLU A 569 13.75 17.02 -25.81
CA GLU A 569 13.71 15.60 -26.16
C GLU A 569 14.87 15.26 -27.11
N ASP A 570 15.73 14.32 -26.71
CA ASP A 570 16.72 13.73 -27.61
C ASP A 570 16.03 12.76 -28.57
N GLN A 571 16.23 12.95 -29.88
CA GLN A 571 15.57 12.20 -30.95
C GLN A 571 16.41 11.01 -31.44
N ASN A 572 17.50 10.69 -30.74
CA ASN A 572 18.49 9.67 -31.10
C ASN A 572 18.39 8.41 -30.27
#